data_AF-A0AAJ2YTP3-F1
#
_entry.id   AF-A0AAJ2YTP3-F1
#
_cell.length_a   1.000
_cell.length_b   1.000
_cell.length_c   1.000
_cell.angle_alpha   90.00
_cell.angle_beta   90.00
_cell.angle_gamma   90.00
#
_symmetry.space_group_name_H-M   'P 1'
#
loop_
_entity.id
_entity.type
_entity.pdbx_description
1 polymer ?
#
loop_
_entity_poly.entity_id
_entity_poly.type
_entity_poly.pdbx_seq_one_letter_code
_entity_poly.pdbx_strand_id
1 'polypeptide(L)'
;MKVIFALVFLFSLQIAHADSELHCEKDFDHIQHIFYQKEHDIFKNGTVNDLSTHIETYYYSQQFKHLHPKSVFFIDHWLPEQEYLNELSALFDDQTQITYKTSKTFANFVLDNIEICIVKNDIELESLTEITSILGADFFIRAE
;
A
#
# COMPACT_ATOMS: atom_id res chain seq x y z
N MET A 1 65.45 -19.60 -5.32
CA MET A 1 64.37 -18.62 -5.12
C MET A 1 63.09 -19.17 -5.72
N LYS A 2 62.11 -19.55 -4.89
CA LYS A 2 60.79 -19.96 -5.35
C LYS A 2 59.92 -18.72 -5.43
N VAL A 3 59.60 -18.29 -6.65
CA VAL A 3 58.68 -17.19 -6.91
C VAL A 3 57.30 -17.66 -6.46
N ILE A 4 56.80 -17.04 -5.40
CA ILE A 4 55.42 -17.17 -4.95
C ILE A 4 54.57 -16.50 -6.02
N PHE A 5 53.97 -17.31 -6.90
CA PHE A 5 52.93 -16.82 -7.80
C PHE A 5 51.73 -16.46 -6.92
N ALA A 6 51.55 -15.16 -6.74
CA ALA A 6 50.43 -14.57 -6.04
C ALA A 6 49.12 -15.08 -6.65
N LEU A 7 48.48 -16.01 -5.94
CA LEU A 7 47.13 -16.46 -6.22
C LEU A 7 46.16 -15.42 -5.63
N VAL A 8 46.25 -14.18 -6.14
CA VAL A 8 45.25 -13.13 -5.96
C VAL A 8 44.37 -13.18 -7.20
N PHE A 9 43.71 -14.32 -7.40
CA PHE A 9 42.78 -14.52 -8.48
C PHE A 9 41.38 -14.27 -7.92
N LEU A 10 40.84 -13.10 -8.29
CA LEU A 10 39.41 -12.85 -8.45
C LEU A 10 38.53 -12.91 -7.19
N PHE A 11 38.80 -12.03 -6.22
CA PHE A 11 37.72 -11.45 -5.40
C PHE A 11 37.17 -10.14 -6.01
N SER A 12 37.44 -9.92 -7.29
CA SER A 12 36.89 -8.79 -8.03
C SER A 12 35.51 -9.15 -8.57
N LEU A 13 34.51 -8.58 -7.90
CA LEU A 13 33.27 -8.11 -8.48
C LEU A 13 32.35 -9.17 -9.08
N GLN A 14 31.75 -9.97 -8.21
CA GLN A 14 30.31 -10.16 -8.30
C GLN A 14 29.66 -9.50 -7.09
N ILE A 15 29.77 -8.17 -7.02
CA ILE A 15 28.60 -7.40 -6.61
C ILE A 15 27.66 -7.55 -7.80
N ALA A 16 27.02 -8.71 -7.91
CA ALA A 16 25.76 -8.76 -8.60
C ALA A 16 24.93 -7.76 -7.83
N HIS A 17 24.75 -6.57 -8.40
CA HIS A 17 23.61 -5.77 -8.06
C HIS A 17 22.45 -6.74 -8.30
N ALA A 18 21.92 -7.30 -7.21
CA ALA A 18 20.55 -7.68 -7.20
C ALA A 18 19.81 -6.37 -7.45
N ASP A 19 19.72 -5.97 -8.72
CA ASP A 19 18.47 -5.46 -9.23
C ASP A 19 17.49 -6.60 -8.94
N SER A 20 17.02 -6.65 -7.68
CA SER A 20 15.71 -7.20 -7.41
C SER A 20 14.83 -6.35 -8.31
N GLU A 21 14.58 -6.85 -9.51
CA GLU A 21 13.89 -6.12 -10.56
C GLU A 21 12.60 -5.64 -9.91
N LEU A 22 12.52 -4.35 -9.63
CA LEU A 22 11.49 -3.83 -8.76
C LEU A 22 10.15 -4.01 -9.49
N HIS A 23 9.27 -4.88 -8.98
CA HIS A 23 8.09 -5.34 -9.71
C HIS A 23 6.90 -4.41 -9.54
N CYS A 24 6.92 -3.48 -8.58
CA CYS A 24 5.78 -2.58 -8.34
C CYS A 24 5.31 -1.80 -9.57
N GLU A 25 6.19 -1.48 -10.52
CA GLU A 25 5.79 -0.82 -11.77
C GLU A 25 5.15 -1.81 -12.75
N LYS A 26 5.61 -3.06 -12.79
CA LYS A 26 5.07 -4.13 -13.64
C LYS A 26 3.72 -4.64 -13.13
N ASP A 27 3.56 -4.68 -11.82
CA ASP A 27 2.36 -5.17 -11.14
C ASP A 27 1.35 -4.06 -10.86
N PHE A 28 1.58 -2.83 -11.35
CA PHE A 28 0.73 -1.68 -11.03
C PHE A 28 -0.74 -1.92 -11.38
N ASP A 29 -1.06 -2.55 -12.51
CA ASP A 29 -2.44 -2.87 -12.89
C ASP A 29 -3.09 -3.85 -11.89
N HIS A 30 -2.30 -4.79 -11.36
CA HIS A 30 -2.76 -5.74 -10.34
C HIS A 30 -2.96 -5.08 -8.98
N ILE A 31 -2.00 -4.24 -8.56
CA ILE A 31 -2.12 -3.37 -7.39
C ILE A 31 -3.38 -2.50 -7.53
N GLN A 32 -3.59 -1.91 -8.72
CA GLN A 32 -4.74 -1.05 -8.94
C GLN A 32 -6.06 -1.81 -8.77
N HIS A 33 -6.11 -3.03 -9.29
CA HIS A 33 -7.27 -3.90 -9.17
C HIS A 33 -7.54 -4.33 -7.72
N ILE A 34 -6.51 -4.78 -7.00
CA ILE A 34 -6.64 -5.22 -5.61
C ILE A 34 -7.14 -4.08 -4.74
N PHE A 35 -6.48 -2.91 -4.80
CA PHE A 35 -6.69 -1.87 -3.80
C PHE A 35 -7.83 -0.92 -4.14
N TYR A 36 -7.97 -0.49 -5.41
CA TYR A 36 -8.91 0.58 -5.71
C TYR A 36 -10.19 0.09 -6.35
N GLN A 37 -10.08 -0.87 -7.28
CA GLN A 37 -11.29 -1.44 -7.89
C GLN A 37 -12.08 -2.25 -6.88
N LYS A 38 -11.39 -3.06 -6.05
CA LYS A 38 -12.06 -3.85 -5.02
C LYS A 38 -12.66 -3.00 -3.92
N GLU A 39 -11.99 -1.94 -3.46
CA GLU A 39 -12.57 -1.02 -2.48
C GLU A 39 -13.81 -0.31 -3.04
N HIS A 40 -13.75 0.17 -4.29
CA HIS A 40 -14.92 0.74 -4.96
C HIS A 40 -16.09 -0.26 -5.01
N ASP A 41 -15.83 -1.52 -5.36
CA ASP A 41 -16.85 -2.57 -5.37
C ASP A 41 -17.41 -2.87 -3.97
N ILE A 42 -16.57 -2.82 -2.93
CA ILE A 42 -16.97 -2.99 -1.54
C ILE A 42 -17.86 -1.83 -1.08
N PHE A 43 -17.52 -0.58 -1.37
CA PHE A 43 -18.38 0.57 -1.05
C PHE A 43 -19.73 0.49 -1.78
N LYS A 44 -19.76 -0.05 -3.00
CA LYS A 44 -20.98 -0.16 -3.80
C LYS A 44 -21.89 -1.31 -3.39
N ASN A 45 -21.32 -2.47 -3.03
CA ASN A 45 -22.08 -3.72 -2.88
C ASN A 45 -21.77 -4.52 -1.60
N GLY A 46 -20.76 -4.11 -0.84
CA GLY A 46 -20.26 -4.82 0.34
C GLY A 46 -20.71 -4.18 1.64
N THR A 47 -19.94 -4.47 2.69
CA THR A 47 -20.15 -3.99 4.05
C THR A 47 -18.89 -3.32 4.60
N VAL A 48 -19.05 -2.56 5.68
CA VAL A 48 -17.92 -2.01 6.46
C VAL A 48 -16.93 -3.12 6.86
N ASN A 49 -17.43 -4.32 7.19
CA ASN A 49 -16.58 -5.45 7.56
C ASN A 49 -15.76 -6.00 6.38
N ASP A 50 -16.32 -5.99 5.16
CA ASP A 50 -15.59 -6.39 3.95
C ASP A 50 -14.43 -5.42 3.68
N LEU A 51 -14.66 -4.12 3.87
CA LEU A 51 -13.63 -3.09 3.75
C LEU A 51 -12.55 -3.24 4.82
N SER A 52 -12.95 -3.45 6.08
CA SER A 52 -12.00 -3.68 7.18
C SER A 52 -11.10 -4.88 6.90
N THR A 53 -11.68 -6.00 6.45
CA THR A 53 -10.93 -7.21 6.10
C THR A 53 -9.97 -6.96 4.93
N HIS A 54 -10.40 -6.19 3.92
CA HIS A 54 -9.57 -5.83 2.79
C HIS A 54 -8.33 -5.03 3.24
N ILE A 55 -8.54 -4.02 4.08
CA ILE A 55 -7.46 -3.16 4.60
C ILE A 55 -6.50 -3.96 5.49
N GLU A 56 -7.00 -4.83 6.36
CA GLU A 56 -6.19 -5.71 7.20
C GLU A 56 -5.28 -6.65 6.39
N THR A 57 -5.75 -7.09 5.24
CA THR A 57 -5.02 -8.05 4.41
C THR A 57 -3.86 -7.39 3.68
N TYR A 58 -4.03 -6.14 3.22
CA TYR A 58 -3.16 -5.61 2.17
C TYR A 58 -2.48 -4.26 2.47
N TYR A 59 -2.95 -3.46 3.44
CA TYR A 59 -2.34 -2.16 3.75
C TYR A 59 -1.06 -2.32 4.57
N TYR A 60 0.03 -1.65 4.18
CA TYR A 60 1.30 -1.72 4.89
C TYR A 60 1.22 -1.19 6.34
N SER A 61 0.29 -0.27 6.61
CA SER A 61 0.05 0.24 7.98
C SER A 61 -0.23 -0.88 8.99
N GLN A 62 -0.74 -2.03 8.54
CA GLN A 62 -1.01 -3.19 9.38
C GLN A 62 0.25 -3.79 10.01
N GLN A 63 1.42 -3.62 9.39
CA GLN A 63 2.70 -4.04 9.99
C GLN A 63 2.97 -3.36 11.33
N PHE A 64 2.38 -2.18 11.55
CA PHE A 64 2.53 -1.39 12.78
C PHE A 64 1.38 -1.59 13.77
N LYS A 65 0.36 -2.41 13.47
CA LYS A 65 -0.79 -2.65 14.36
C LYS A 65 -0.37 -3.17 15.73
N HIS A 66 0.72 -3.93 15.82
CA HIS A 66 1.27 -4.41 17.09
C HIS A 66 1.74 -3.27 18.03
N LEU A 67 2.13 -2.12 17.49
CA LEU A 67 2.46 -0.91 18.26
C LEU A 67 1.21 -0.10 18.64
N HIS A 68 0.11 -0.29 17.91
CA HIS A 68 -1.15 0.45 18.03
C HIS A 68 -2.37 -0.48 18.14
N PRO A 69 -2.42 -1.36 19.17
CA PRO A 69 -3.32 -2.52 19.18
C PRO A 69 -4.82 -2.19 19.23
N LYS A 70 -5.19 -0.94 19.57
CA LYS A 70 -6.59 -0.48 19.65
C LYS A 70 -6.92 0.62 18.64
N SER A 71 -6.05 0.78 17.65
CA SER A 71 -6.16 1.85 16.67
C SER A 71 -5.95 1.35 15.25
N VAL A 72 -6.48 2.09 14.28
CA VAL A 72 -6.31 1.84 12.84
C VAL A 72 -5.72 3.10 12.23
N PHE A 73 -4.75 2.95 11.33
CA PHE A 73 -4.18 4.08 10.61
C PHE A 73 -5.14 4.49 9.49
N PHE A 74 -5.60 5.74 9.53
CA PHE A 74 -6.55 6.31 8.59
C PHE A 74 -6.20 7.77 8.36
N ILE A 75 -6.02 8.18 7.09
CA ILE A 75 -5.72 9.55 6.66
C ILE A 75 -4.67 10.24 7.56
N ASP A 76 -3.40 9.82 7.46
CA ASP A 76 -2.25 10.41 8.17
C ASP A 76 -2.21 10.29 9.71
N HIS A 77 -3.17 9.60 10.35
CA HIS A 77 -3.15 9.42 11.81
C HIS A 77 -3.72 8.08 12.26
N TRP A 78 -3.42 7.71 13.52
CA TRP A 78 -3.99 6.54 14.18
C TRP A 78 -5.29 6.91 14.88
N LEU A 79 -6.40 6.33 14.45
CA LEU A 79 -7.71 6.49 15.08
C LEU A 79 -8.03 5.32 16.00
N PRO A 80 -8.68 5.54 17.16
CA PRO A 80 -9.33 4.46 17.91
C PRO A 80 -10.24 3.64 17.00
N GLU A 81 -10.22 2.31 17.14
CA GLU A 81 -10.94 1.41 16.24
C GLU A 81 -12.45 1.69 16.16
N GLN A 82 -13.07 2.03 17.29
CA GLN A 82 -14.49 2.40 17.29
C GLN A 82 -14.76 3.71 16.53
N GLU A 83 -13.85 4.68 16.61
CA GLU A 83 -13.96 5.95 15.90
C GLU A 83 -13.81 5.72 14.40
N TYR A 84 -12.82 4.93 13.99
CA TYR A 84 -12.63 4.49 12.62
C TYR A 84 -13.87 3.78 12.04
N LEU A 85 -14.48 2.85 12.79
CA LEU A 85 -15.69 2.14 12.36
C LEU A 85 -16.90 3.09 12.21
N ASN A 86 -17.00 4.12 13.06
CA ASN A 86 -18.06 5.11 12.95
C ASN A 86 -17.89 5.97 11.69
N GLU A 87 -16.67 6.44 11.41
CA GLU A 87 -16.33 7.19 10.19
C GLU A 87 -16.63 6.38 8.92
N LEU A 88 -16.22 5.10 8.89
CA LEU A 88 -16.55 4.21 7.77
C LEU A 88 -18.05 4.00 7.60
N SER A 89 -18.79 3.80 8.69
CA SER A 89 -20.23 3.58 8.62
C SER A 89 -20.94 4.80 8.01
N ALA A 90 -20.52 6.02 8.37
CA ALA A 90 -21.04 7.24 7.78
C ALA A 90 -20.80 7.29 6.26
N LEU A 91 -19.62 6.87 5.79
CA LEU A 91 -19.30 6.83 4.35
C LEU A 91 -20.17 5.83 3.57
N PHE A 92 -20.52 4.69 4.18
CA PHE A 92 -21.43 3.70 3.57
C PHE A 92 -22.89 4.19 3.54
N ASP A 93 -23.32 4.96 4.55
CA ASP A 93 -24.70 5.42 4.68
C ASP A 93 -25.03 6.66 3.81
N ASP A 94 -24.05 7.53 3.55
CA ASP A 94 -24.30 8.87 2.97
C ASP A 94 -24.47 8.90 1.44
N GLN A 95 -24.55 7.73 0.77
CA GLN A 95 -24.58 7.61 -0.70
C GLN A 95 -23.46 8.41 -1.42
N THR A 96 -22.39 8.77 -0.69
CA THR A 96 -21.26 9.53 -1.21
C THR A 96 -20.58 8.70 -2.30
N GLN A 97 -20.41 9.29 -3.49
CA GLN A 97 -19.70 8.62 -4.56
C GLN A 97 -18.20 8.76 -4.31
N ILE A 98 -17.54 7.63 -4.12
CA ILE A 98 -16.08 7.58 -3.93
C ILE A 98 -15.44 7.20 -5.26
N THR A 99 -14.66 8.12 -5.81
CA THR A 99 -13.84 7.90 -7.00
C THR A 99 -12.38 7.84 -6.60
N TYR A 100 -11.74 6.72 -6.91
CA TYR A 100 -10.31 6.53 -6.70
C TYR A 100 -9.54 6.84 -7.98
N LYS A 101 -8.63 7.81 -7.91
CA LYS A 101 -7.63 8.09 -8.94
C LYS A 101 -6.25 7.74 -8.40
N THR A 102 -5.77 6.58 -8.82
CA THR A 102 -4.43 6.11 -8.49
C THR A 102 -3.47 6.54 -9.56
N SER A 103 -2.37 7.17 -9.16
CA SER A 103 -1.24 7.42 -10.05
C SER A 103 -0.20 6.31 -9.91
N LYS A 104 0.60 6.12 -10.97
CA LYS A 104 1.64 5.09 -10.99
C LYS A 104 2.55 5.16 -9.76
N THR A 105 3.08 4.01 -9.37
CA THR A 105 4.09 3.87 -8.32
C THR A 105 5.22 4.85 -8.57
N PHE A 106 5.52 5.72 -7.60
CA PHE A 106 6.56 6.74 -7.76
C PHE A 106 7.85 6.37 -7.01
N ALA A 107 7.77 5.42 -6.07
CA ALA A 107 8.89 4.86 -5.36
C ALA A 107 8.54 3.48 -4.83
N ASN A 108 9.56 2.65 -4.59
CA ASN A 108 9.39 1.35 -3.97
C ASN A 108 10.73 0.91 -3.33
N PHE A 109 10.66 0.02 -2.34
CA PHE A 109 11.84 -0.49 -1.63
C PHE A 109 11.60 -1.90 -1.10
N VAL A 110 12.66 -2.64 -0.80
CA VAL A 110 12.58 -3.98 -0.21
C VAL A 110 12.89 -3.90 1.29
N LEU A 111 12.00 -4.45 2.11
CA LEU A 111 12.18 -4.61 3.56
C LEU A 111 11.90 -6.07 3.92
N ASP A 112 12.84 -6.74 4.58
CA ASP A 112 12.70 -8.15 5.01
C ASP A 112 12.25 -9.12 3.89
N ASN A 113 12.76 -8.92 2.68
CA ASN A 113 12.40 -9.64 1.44
C ASN A 113 10.99 -9.36 0.89
N ILE A 114 10.27 -8.40 1.46
CA ILE A 114 8.99 -7.92 0.97
C ILE A 114 9.21 -6.63 0.17
N GLU A 115 8.71 -6.59 -1.05
CA GLU A 115 8.69 -5.35 -1.83
C GLU A 115 7.52 -4.46 -1.38
N ILE A 116 7.84 -3.23 -1.00
CA ILE A 116 6.89 -2.19 -0.60
C ILE A 116 6.75 -1.18 -1.73
N CYS A 117 5.54 -1.04 -2.25
CA CYS A 117 5.21 -0.09 -3.31
C CYS A 117 4.64 1.20 -2.71
N ILE A 118 5.16 2.35 -3.13
CA ILE A 118 4.63 3.66 -2.74
C ILE A 118 3.94 4.27 -3.96
N VAL A 119 2.63 4.41 -3.85
CA VAL A 119 1.74 4.93 -4.90
C VAL A 119 1.03 6.15 -4.35
N LYS A 120 0.87 7.14 -5.22
CA LYS A 120 0.16 8.35 -4.88
C LYS A 120 -1.30 8.20 -5.27
N ASN A 121 -2.16 8.52 -4.34
CA ASN A 121 -3.60 8.40 -4.47
C ASN A 121 -4.28 9.75 -4.40
N ASP A 122 -5.31 9.88 -5.21
CA ASP A 122 -6.24 10.99 -5.19
C ASP A 122 -7.64 10.37 -5.03
N ILE A 123 -8.22 10.57 -3.85
CA ILE A 123 -9.56 10.09 -3.53
C ILE A 123 -10.49 11.27 -3.65
N GLU A 124 -11.39 11.23 -4.62
CA GLU A 124 -12.46 12.20 -4.79
C GLU A 124 -13.72 11.67 -4.12
N LEU A 125 -14.16 12.37 -3.07
CA LEU A 125 -15.42 12.14 -2.37
C LEU A 125 -16.44 13.14 -2.90
N GLU A 126 -17.42 12.67 -3.66
CA GLU A 126 -18.50 13.49 -4.20
C GLU A 126 -19.79 13.25 -3.39
N SER A 127 -20.19 14.27 -2.65
CA SER A 127 -21.49 14.37 -2.00
C SER A 127 -22.44 15.22 -2.86
N LEU A 128 -23.72 15.30 -2.48
CA LEU A 128 -24.72 16.12 -3.18
C LEU A 128 -24.36 17.62 -3.27
N THR A 129 -23.48 18.10 -2.39
CA THR A 129 -23.19 19.54 -2.23
C THR A 129 -21.71 19.90 -2.38
N GLU A 130 -20.80 18.94 -2.33
CA GLU A 130 -19.37 19.20 -2.28
C GLU A 130 -18.55 18.04 -2.87
N ILE A 131 -17.48 18.38 -3.57
CA ILE A 131 -16.42 17.45 -3.99
C ILE A 131 -15.19 17.75 -3.15
N THR A 132 -14.74 16.75 -2.40
CA THR A 132 -13.50 16.81 -1.62
C THR A 132 -12.46 15.89 -2.25
N SER A 133 -11.28 16.42 -2.58
CA SER A 133 -10.13 15.62 -3.04
C SER A 133 -9.14 15.45 -1.90
N ILE A 134 -8.78 14.20 -1.62
CA ILE A 134 -7.80 13.82 -0.61
C ILE A 134 -6.59 13.24 -1.36
N LEU A 135 -5.47 13.96 -1.30
CA LEU A 135 -4.20 13.51 -1.84
C LEU A 135 -3.42 12.76 -0.76
N GLY A 136 -3.17 11.47 -1.00
CA GLY A 136 -2.44 10.60 -0.09
C GLY A 136 -1.27 9.90 -0.78
N ALA A 137 -0.39 9.31 0.02
CA ALA A 137 0.56 8.31 -0.43
C ALA A 137 0.33 7.06 0.41
N ASP A 138 -0.04 5.96 -0.25
CA ASP A 138 -0.26 4.70 0.42
C ASP A 138 0.91 3.75 0.15
N PHE A 139 1.21 2.98 1.17
CA PHE A 139 2.27 1.98 1.18
C PHE A 139 1.63 0.61 1.03
N PHE A 140 2.06 -0.14 0.02
CA PHE A 140 1.46 -1.41 -0.32
C PHE A 140 2.47 -2.55 -0.24
N ILE A 141 2.03 -3.64 0.36
CA ILE A 141 2.78 -4.89 0.41
C ILE A 141 2.41 -5.72 -0.81
N ARG A 142 3.41 -6.14 -1.59
CA ARG A 142 3.18 -7.16 -2.62
C ARG A 142 2.87 -8.50 -1.95
N ALA A 143 1.65 -9.00 -2.08
CA ALA A 143 1.33 -10.39 -1.76
C ALA A 143 1.78 -11.28 -2.93
N GLU A 144 2.48 -12.37 -2.63
CA GLU A 144 2.94 -13.36 -3.63
C GLU A 144 1.78 -14.14 -4.29
#